data_AF-A0A1E7EYV5-F1
#
_entry.id   AF-A0A1E7EYV5-F1
#
_cell.length_a   1.000
_cell.length_b   1.000
_cell.length_c   1.000
_cell.angle_alpha   90.00
_cell.angle_beta   90.00
_cell.angle_gamma   90.00
#
_symmetry.space_group_name_H-M   'P 1'
#
loop_
_entity.id
_entity.type
_entity.pdbx_description
1 polymer ?
#
loop_
_entity_poly.entity_id
_entity_poly.type
_entity_poly.pdbx_seq_one_letter_code
_entity_poly.pdbx_strand_id
1 'polypeptide(L)'
;MKFTAAAAITLLGLTAFSSSTINCVKANELKLRAREKRRKDKAERQLQANDAGLVFSRGYICITRQQDFAFIIPQQKSIVPEDLLDLNLLGSSTIQSGGIYDPADVQIVDRLGTSAADNFDDTAPARIFQSELRGQFAGQRQPKFIPQKDPGFFFNGECVATQVRGFLILGHSCLLNLCLGGGGYNCLAIYAGSKFVFNPLEQVLFSPNTFKEGDILNNAGSIVPSLPPSYPGTIIGGTGLFAGAVGYVDVTTITGSTLTPARVFDGDDDAEFDADFPQAGYITQKIDVVTNVPLPVAP
;
A
#
# COMPACT_ATOMS: atom_id res chain seq x y z
N MET A 1 -60.92 22.44 -44.68
CA MET A 1 -60.22 21.37 -43.95
C MET A 1 -58.90 21.07 -44.63
N LYS A 2 -57.87 20.79 -43.81
CA LYS A 2 -56.47 20.43 -44.12
C LYS A 2 -55.46 21.59 -44.20
N PHE A 3 -54.78 21.75 -43.07
CA PHE A 3 -53.49 22.43 -42.85
C PHE A 3 -52.34 21.46 -43.12
N THR A 4 -51.25 21.97 -43.69
CA THR A 4 -49.86 21.45 -43.61
C THR A 4 -48.92 22.58 -44.09
N ALA A 5 -47.74 22.87 -43.56
CA ALA A 5 -47.06 22.64 -42.29
C ALA A 5 -45.84 23.60 -42.34
N ALA A 6 -45.57 24.33 -41.25
CA ALA A 6 -44.47 25.30 -41.15
C ALA A 6 -43.17 24.63 -40.71
N ALA A 7 -42.05 25.04 -41.31
CA ALA A 7 -40.71 24.63 -40.90
C ALA A 7 -40.30 25.36 -39.60
N ALA A 8 -39.91 24.59 -38.58
CA ALA A 8 -39.36 25.11 -37.32
C ALA A 8 -37.89 24.68 -37.19
N ILE A 9 -37.02 25.69 -37.14
CA ILE A 9 -35.58 25.58 -36.87
C ILE A 9 -35.40 25.14 -35.42
N THR A 10 -34.77 23.99 -35.20
CA THR A 10 -34.49 23.45 -33.87
C THR A 10 -33.11 23.91 -33.41
N LEU A 11 -33.08 24.82 -32.44
CA LEU A 11 -31.93 25.10 -31.58
C LEU A 11 -31.85 23.98 -30.54
N LEU A 12 -30.76 23.21 -30.50
CA LEU A 12 -30.51 22.22 -29.45
C LEU A 12 -29.02 22.09 -29.13
N GLY A 13 -28.66 22.39 -27.89
CA GLY A 13 -27.65 21.61 -27.15
C GLY A 13 -26.24 22.19 -27.04
N LEU A 14 -26.07 23.31 -26.33
CA LEU A 14 -24.76 23.76 -25.84
C LEU A 14 -24.73 23.67 -24.30
N THR A 15 -24.72 22.45 -23.75
CA THR A 15 -24.51 22.19 -22.32
C THR A 15 -23.82 20.85 -22.10
N ALA A 16 -22.49 20.81 -22.21
CA ALA A 16 -21.69 19.69 -21.72
C ALA A 16 -20.21 20.07 -21.50
N PHE A 17 -19.94 21.15 -20.77
CA PHE A 17 -18.59 21.46 -20.26
C PHE A 17 -18.67 21.96 -18.82
N SER A 18 -18.99 21.09 -17.87
CA SER A 18 -18.88 21.44 -16.44
C SER A 18 -18.80 20.27 -15.44
N SER A 19 -18.65 19.01 -15.88
CA SER A 19 -18.73 17.86 -14.95
C SER A 19 -17.40 17.19 -14.58
N SER A 20 -16.26 17.52 -15.22
CA SER A 20 -14.96 16.90 -14.90
C SER A 20 -14.21 17.59 -13.77
N THR A 21 -14.32 18.91 -13.65
CA THR A 21 -13.67 19.70 -12.59
C THR A 21 -14.31 19.48 -11.23
N ILE A 22 -15.63 19.30 -11.17
CA ILE A 22 -16.38 19.14 -9.91
C ILE A 22 -16.00 17.82 -9.21
N ASN A 23 -15.84 16.72 -9.95
CA ASN A 23 -15.48 15.42 -9.37
C ASN A 23 -14.02 15.41 -8.85
N CYS A 24 -13.11 16.10 -9.54
CA CYS A 24 -11.71 16.21 -9.10
C CYS A 24 -11.57 17.09 -7.84
N VAL A 25 -12.31 18.20 -7.77
CA VAL A 25 -12.37 19.07 -6.59
C VAL A 25 -12.96 18.32 -5.39
N LYS A 26 -14.04 17.55 -5.60
CA LYS A 26 -14.71 16.79 -4.53
C LYS A 26 -13.82 15.68 -3.97
N ALA A 27 -13.04 15.00 -4.81
CA ALA A 27 -12.05 14.00 -4.38
C ALA A 27 -10.87 14.64 -3.61
N ASN A 28 -10.41 15.82 -4.04
CA ASN A 28 -9.36 16.56 -3.34
C ASN A 28 -9.83 17.12 -1.99
N GLU A 29 -11.05 17.64 -1.89
CA GLU A 29 -11.67 18.04 -0.62
C GLU A 29 -11.81 16.86 0.35
N LEU A 30 -12.20 15.68 -0.14
CA LEU A 30 -12.29 14.46 0.68
C LEU A 30 -10.92 14.05 1.24
N LYS A 31 -9.87 14.11 0.41
CA LYS A 31 -8.48 13.87 0.85
C LYS A 31 -8.02 14.91 1.86
N LEU A 32 -8.39 16.18 1.69
CA LEU A 32 -8.08 17.28 2.61
C LEU A 32 -8.77 17.08 3.96
N ARG A 33 -10.07 16.80 3.95
CA ARG A 33 -10.85 16.49 5.17
C ARG A 33 -10.34 15.24 5.88
N ALA A 34 -9.90 14.21 5.14
CA ALA A 34 -9.27 13.03 5.75
C ALA A 34 -7.92 13.37 6.40
N ARG A 35 -7.13 14.28 5.83
CA ARG A 35 -5.88 14.77 6.42
C ARG A 35 -6.12 15.65 7.65
N GLU A 36 -7.13 16.52 7.61
CA GLU A 36 -7.51 17.36 8.74
C GLU A 36 -8.09 16.54 9.89
N LYS A 37 -8.98 15.59 9.58
CA LYS A 37 -9.49 14.62 10.56
C LYS A 37 -8.33 13.81 11.16
N ARG A 38 -7.37 13.36 10.35
CA ARG A 38 -6.16 12.70 10.86
C ARG A 38 -5.36 13.60 11.80
N ARG A 39 -5.14 14.88 11.45
CA ARG A 39 -4.44 15.83 12.32
C ARG A 39 -5.17 16.04 13.64
N LYS A 40 -6.50 16.14 13.59
CA LYS A 40 -7.34 16.30 14.77
C LYS A 40 -7.35 15.05 15.64
N ASP A 41 -7.56 13.86 15.06
CA ASP A 41 -7.49 12.58 15.76
C ASP A 41 -6.09 12.35 16.36
N LYS A 42 -5.02 12.78 15.68
CA LYS A 42 -3.64 12.75 16.20
C LYS A 42 -3.48 13.69 17.41
N ALA A 43 -4.00 14.91 17.33
CA ALA A 43 -3.95 15.87 18.42
C ALA A 43 -4.79 15.44 19.63
N GLU A 44 -5.99 14.88 19.40
CA GLU A 44 -6.86 14.36 20.46
C GLU A 44 -6.25 13.15 21.18
N ARG A 45 -5.51 12.29 20.47
CA ARG A 45 -4.74 11.21 21.09
C ARG A 45 -3.50 11.71 21.85
N GLN A 46 -2.84 12.75 21.36
CA GLN A 46 -1.77 13.42 22.12
C GLN A 46 -2.31 14.05 23.40
N LEU A 47 -3.53 14.61 23.39
CA LEU A 47 -4.18 15.17 24.57
C LEU A 47 -4.53 14.11 25.64
N GLN A 48 -4.82 12.86 25.25
CA GLN A 48 -5.00 11.75 26.20
C GLN A 48 -3.68 11.27 26.84
N ALA A 49 -2.52 11.70 26.33
CA ALA A 49 -1.20 11.33 26.82
C ALA A 49 -0.58 12.38 27.78
N ASN A 50 -1.32 13.43 28.14
CA ASN A 50 -0.80 14.60 28.84
C ASN A 50 -0.33 14.38 30.29
N ASP A 51 -0.34 13.15 30.83
CA ASP A 51 0.10 12.88 32.21
C ASP A 51 1.09 11.70 32.36
N ALA A 52 1.76 11.24 31.28
CA ALA A 52 2.63 10.06 31.36
C ALA A 52 4.00 10.20 30.66
N GLY A 53 4.74 11.30 30.86
CA GLY A 53 6.20 11.33 30.59
C GLY A 53 6.67 10.88 29.19
N LEU A 54 5.81 10.95 28.15
CA LEU A 54 6.14 10.58 26.77
C LEU A 54 6.88 11.75 26.11
N VAL A 55 8.22 11.76 26.21
CA VAL A 55 9.06 12.89 25.77
C VAL A 55 9.81 12.60 24.47
N PHE A 56 10.05 11.32 24.16
CA PHE A 56 10.91 10.94 23.04
C PHE A 56 10.08 10.61 21.80
N SER A 57 10.45 11.19 20.66
CA SER A 57 9.84 10.87 19.37
C SER A 57 10.90 10.70 18.29
N ARG A 58 10.72 9.68 17.45
CA ARG A 58 11.60 9.39 16.32
C ARG A 58 10.84 8.68 15.20
N GLY A 59 11.19 9.01 13.96
CA GLY A 59 10.72 8.29 12.78
C GLY A 59 11.77 7.30 12.30
N TYR A 60 11.34 6.14 11.83
CA TYR A 60 12.17 5.11 11.22
C TYR A 60 11.61 4.73 9.85
N ILE A 61 12.49 4.23 8.97
CA ILE A 61 12.08 3.60 7.73
C ILE A 61 12.34 2.10 7.82
N CYS A 62 11.28 1.32 7.61
CA CYS A 62 11.36 -0.12 7.43
C CYS A 62 11.33 -0.44 5.94
N ILE A 63 12.30 -1.23 5.46
CA ILE A 63 12.28 -1.79 4.11
C ILE A 63 12.19 -3.31 4.22
N THR A 64 11.08 -3.85 3.73
CA THR A 64 10.81 -5.30 3.67
C THR A 64 11.06 -5.79 2.25
N ARG A 65 11.89 -6.82 2.12
CA ARG A 65 12.15 -7.50 0.84
C ARG A 65 11.04 -8.50 0.58
N GLN A 66 10.86 -8.85 -0.69
CA GLN A 66 9.84 -9.81 -1.11
C GLN A 66 9.96 -11.17 -0.41
N GLN A 67 11.17 -11.69 -0.26
CA GLN A 67 11.44 -12.96 0.46
C GLN A 67 11.10 -12.91 1.97
N ASP A 68 11.02 -11.71 2.53
CA ASP A 68 10.74 -11.48 3.95
C ASP A 68 9.29 -11.02 4.18
N PHE A 69 8.43 -11.19 3.18
CA PHE A 69 7.00 -10.89 3.21
C PHE A 69 6.19 -12.11 2.76
N ALA A 70 5.15 -12.44 3.51
CA ALA A 70 4.23 -13.51 3.16
C ALA A 70 2.78 -13.06 3.39
N PHE A 71 1.90 -13.40 2.45
CA PHE A 71 0.46 -13.27 2.60
C PHE A 71 -0.17 -14.66 2.60
N ILE A 72 -0.90 -14.98 3.67
CA ILE A 72 -1.45 -16.30 3.93
C ILE A 72 -2.97 -16.18 4.02
N ILE A 73 -3.68 -17.00 3.27
CA ILE A 73 -5.15 -17.08 3.30
C ILE A 73 -5.52 -18.44 3.91
N PRO A 74 -6.14 -18.48 5.11
CA PRO A 74 -6.33 -19.73 5.85
C PRO A 74 -7.29 -20.72 5.17
N GLN A 75 -8.18 -20.24 4.30
CA GLN A 75 -9.22 -21.05 3.67
C GLN A 75 -8.80 -21.66 2.32
N GLN A 76 -7.61 -21.32 1.79
CA GLN A 76 -7.18 -21.79 0.48
C GLN A 76 -6.05 -22.82 0.59
N LYS A 77 -6.20 -23.93 -0.14
CA LYS A 77 -5.15 -24.93 -0.35
C LYS A 77 -4.05 -24.44 -1.31
N SER A 78 -4.34 -23.37 -2.05
CA SER A 78 -3.49 -22.75 -3.07
C SER A 78 -3.36 -21.25 -2.79
N ILE A 79 -2.19 -20.67 -3.05
CA ILE A 79 -1.92 -19.22 -2.92
C ILE A 79 -2.66 -18.42 -4.01
N VAL A 80 -3.10 -19.11 -5.07
CA VAL A 80 -3.81 -18.52 -6.21
C VAL A 80 -5.31 -18.75 -6.02
N PRO A 81 -6.14 -17.68 -5.91
CA PRO A 81 -7.57 -17.82 -5.79
C PRO A 81 -8.18 -18.50 -7.02
N GLU A 82 -8.93 -19.59 -6.81
CA GLU A 82 -9.64 -20.29 -7.89
C GLU A 82 -10.96 -19.62 -8.26
N ASP A 83 -11.64 -18.96 -7.31
CA ASP A 83 -12.84 -18.17 -7.55
C ASP A 83 -12.79 -16.86 -6.74
N LEU A 84 -12.67 -15.72 -7.43
CA LEU A 84 -12.61 -14.39 -6.81
C LEU A 84 -13.93 -13.99 -6.12
N LEU A 85 -15.05 -14.59 -6.52
CA LEU A 85 -16.39 -14.29 -6.03
C LEU A 85 -16.67 -14.91 -4.64
N ASP A 86 -16.04 -16.05 -4.33
CA ASP A 86 -16.16 -16.73 -3.03
C ASP A 86 -14.98 -16.43 -2.09
N LEU A 87 -14.07 -15.53 -2.50
CA LEU A 87 -12.89 -15.20 -1.72
C LEU A 87 -13.27 -14.44 -0.44
N ASN A 88 -13.07 -15.11 0.70
CA ASN A 88 -13.19 -14.52 2.01
C ASN A 88 -11.80 -14.34 2.63
N LEU A 89 -11.37 -13.09 2.79
CA LEU A 89 -10.07 -12.77 3.39
C LEU A 89 -10.09 -12.77 4.92
N LEU A 90 -11.18 -13.19 5.57
CA LEU A 90 -11.27 -13.19 7.02
C LEU A 90 -10.22 -14.13 7.61
N GLY A 91 -9.42 -13.61 8.55
CA GLY A 91 -8.33 -14.36 9.15
C GLY A 91 -7.12 -14.54 8.24
N SER A 92 -7.09 -13.94 7.04
CA SER A 92 -5.86 -13.83 6.27
C SER A 92 -4.81 -13.06 7.06
N SER A 93 -3.55 -13.50 6.96
CA SER A 93 -2.45 -12.89 7.67
C SER A 93 -1.35 -12.43 6.72
N THR A 94 -0.79 -11.25 7.00
CA THR A 94 0.43 -10.76 6.39
C THR A 94 1.55 -10.84 7.42
N ILE A 95 2.60 -11.59 7.11
CA ILE A 95 3.80 -11.69 7.93
C ILE A 95 4.90 -10.90 7.22
N GLN A 96 5.60 -10.06 7.97
CA GLN A 96 6.67 -9.24 7.43
C GLN A 96 7.90 -9.19 8.35
N SER A 97 9.08 -9.05 7.75
CA SER A 97 10.35 -8.84 8.46
C SER A 97 11.27 -7.93 7.65
N GLY A 98 11.28 -6.64 7.98
CA GLY A 98 12.11 -5.63 7.31
C GLY A 98 13.31 -5.19 8.12
N GLY A 99 14.30 -4.60 7.45
CA GLY A 99 15.39 -3.87 8.11
C GLY A 99 14.94 -2.46 8.49
N ILE A 100 15.45 -1.92 9.59
CA ILE A 100 15.20 -0.54 10.04
C ILE A 100 16.38 0.35 9.70
N TYR A 101 16.08 1.53 9.15
CA TYR A 101 17.03 2.53 8.70
C TYR A 101 16.63 3.92 9.18
N ASP A 102 17.60 4.84 9.22
CA ASP A 102 17.33 6.25 9.43
C ASP A 102 16.63 6.84 8.18
N PRO A 103 15.53 7.61 8.36
CA PRO A 103 14.91 8.35 7.26
C PRO A 103 15.87 9.25 6.47
N ALA A 104 16.98 9.70 7.06
CA ALA A 104 17.99 10.53 6.38
C ALA A 104 18.81 9.75 5.34
N ASP A 105 19.00 8.44 5.53
CA ASP A 105 19.85 7.60 4.69
C ASP A 105 19.09 6.87 3.58
N VAL A 106 17.76 6.88 3.63
CA VAL A 106 16.91 6.25 2.61
C VAL A 106 16.29 7.30 1.68
N GLN A 107 16.69 7.26 0.41
CA GLN A 107 16.05 8.06 -0.64
C GLN A 107 14.96 7.26 -1.35
N ILE A 108 13.71 7.70 -1.24
CA ILE A 108 12.59 7.18 -2.01
C ILE A 108 12.46 8.00 -3.29
N VAL A 109 12.49 7.33 -4.44
CA VAL A 109 12.36 7.94 -5.76
C VAL A 109 11.06 7.52 -6.41
N ASP A 110 10.46 8.43 -7.18
CA ASP A 110 9.33 8.10 -8.02
C ASP A 110 9.80 7.11 -9.10
N ARG A 111 9.19 5.93 -9.12
CA ARG A 111 9.32 4.92 -10.16
C ARG A 111 7.98 4.76 -10.83
N LEU A 112 7.75 5.57 -11.85
CA LEU A 112 6.54 5.59 -12.65
C LEU A 112 6.43 4.39 -13.61
N GLY A 113 7.26 3.36 -13.44
CA GLY A 113 7.43 2.30 -14.43
C GLY A 113 8.03 2.82 -15.75
N THR A 114 8.71 3.97 -15.75
CA THR A 114 9.29 4.59 -16.96
C THR A 114 10.79 4.28 -17.14
N SER A 115 11.42 3.57 -16.21
CA SER A 115 12.83 3.19 -16.29
C SER A 115 13.01 1.87 -17.05
N ALA A 116 14.05 1.77 -17.87
CA ALA A 116 14.45 0.51 -18.52
C ALA A 116 14.80 -0.60 -17.50
N ALA A 117 15.12 -0.24 -16.25
CA ALA A 117 15.36 -1.19 -15.16
C ALA A 117 14.08 -1.84 -14.61
N ASP A 118 12.90 -1.34 -15.00
CA ASP A 118 11.59 -1.88 -14.61
C ASP A 118 10.96 -2.70 -15.76
N ASN A 119 11.71 -2.95 -16.85
CA ASN A 119 11.31 -3.80 -17.97
C ASN A 119 11.53 -5.27 -17.60
N PHE A 120 10.49 -6.09 -17.74
CA PHE A 120 10.54 -7.55 -17.54
C PHE A 120 10.74 -8.31 -18.87
N ASP A 121 11.35 -7.66 -19.86
CA ASP A 121 11.37 -8.10 -21.26
C ASP A 121 12.25 -9.34 -21.53
N ASP A 122 13.12 -9.71 -20.58
CA ASP A 122 14.09 -10.81 -20.75
C ASP A 122 13.52 -12.22 -20.52
N THR A 123 12.25 -12.37 -20.08
CA THR A 123 11.66 -13.68 -19.74
C THR A 123 10.42 -14.09 -20.53
N ALA A 124 9.88 -13.24 -21.42
CA ALA A 124 8.68 -13.58 -22.18
C ALA A 124 9.02 -14.19 -23.56
N PRO A 125 8.41 -15.33 -23.96
CA PRO A 125 8.49 -15.77 -25.36
C PRO A 125 7.84 -14.70 -26.24
N ALA A 126 8.65 -14.11 -27.12
CA ALA A 126 8.37 -12.96 -27.98
C ALA A 126 7.23 -13.15 -29.00
N ARG A 127 5.99 -13.44 -28.58
CA ARG A 127 4.90 -13.76 -29.53
C ARG A 127 3.56 -13.09 -29.36
N ILE A 128 3.27 -12.26 -28.34
CA ILE A 128 1.90 -11.68 -28.24
C ILE A 128 1.85 -10.15 -27.99
N PHE A 129 2.84 -9.51 -27.38
CA PHE A 129 2.77 -8.05 -27.13
C PHE A 129 4.08 -7.33 -27.45
N GLN A 130 4.06 -6.45 -28.46
CA GLN A 130 5.17 -5.54 -28.83
C GLN A 130 5.31 -4.32 -27.88
N SER A 131 4.67 -4.36 -26.71
CA SER A 131 4.74 -3.28 -25.72
C SER A 131 5.59 -3.71 -24.54
N GLU A 132 6.59 -2.91 -24.17
CA GLU A 132 7.44 -3.14 -23.01
C GLU A 132 6.57 -3.46 -21.77
N LEU A 133 6.74 -4.65 -21.21
CA LEU A 133 6.07 -5.06 -19.97
C LEU A 133 6.79 -4.40 -18.80
N ARG A 134 6.20 -3.33 -18.27
CA ARG A 134 6.77 -2.53 -17.18
C ARG A 134 5.99 -2.72 -15.89
N GLY A 135 6.69 -3.03 -14.80
CA GLY A 135 6.04 -3.27 -13.51
C GLY A 135 5.49 -1.99 -12.89
N GLN A 136 4.25 -2.06 -12.38
CA GLN A 136 3.64 -0.97 -11.61
C GLN A 136 3.79 -1.23 -10.10
N PHE A 137 4.52 -0.36 -9.42
CA PHE A 137 4.69 -0.44 -7.97
C PHE A 137 3.59 0.32 -7.23
N ALA A 138 3.12 -0.22 -6.12
CA ALA A 138 2.18 0.49 -5.26
C ALA A 138 2.80 1.79 -4.73
N GLY A 139 2.07 2.89 -4.87
CA GLY A 139 2.57 4.23 -4.57
C GLY A 139 3.51 4.85 -5.61
N GLN A 140 3.75 4.18 -6.76
CA GLN A 140 4.64 4.64 -7.85
C GLN A 140 6.03 5.06 -7.39
N ARG A 141 6.53 4.44 -6.32
CA ARG A 141 7.75 4.82 -5.64
C ARG A 141 8.50 3.58 -5.22
N GLN A 142 9.82 3.68 -5.20
CA GLN A 142 10.71 2.64 -4.67
C GLN A 142 11.93 3.31 -4.02
N PRO A 143 12.58 2.66 -3.05
CA PRO A 143 13.88 3.11 -2.57
C PRO A 143 14.89 3.09 -3.73
N LYS A 144 15.69 4.15 -3.85
CA LYS A 144 16.72 4.28 -4.89
C LYS A 144 17.82 3.24 -4.72
N PHE A 145 18.24 3.06 -3.46
CA PHE A 145 19.17 2.05 -3.02
C PHE A 145 18.75 1.59 -1.63
N ILE A 146 19.21 0.41 -1.21
CA ILE A 146 18.93 -0.15 0.11
C ILE A 146 20.27 -0.26 0.84
N PRO A 147 20.45 0.44 1.98
CA PRO A 147 21.63 0.28 2.81
C PRO A 147 21.80 -1.17 3.29
N GLN A 148 23.00 -1.52 3.75
CA GLN A 148 23.21 -2.84 4.32
C GLN A 148 22.38 -2.99 5.61
N LYS A 149 21.56 -4.04 5.68
CA LYS A 149 20.74 -4.33 6.86
C LYS A 149 21.63 -4.66 8.05
N ASP A 150 21.44 -3.94 9.16
CA ASP A 150 21.99 -4.33 10.46
C ASP A 150 21.09 -5.42 11.09
N PRO A 151 21.65 -6.58 11.50
CA PRO A 151 20.87 -7.67 12.08
C PRO A 151 20.21 -7.31 13.42
N GLY A 152 20.70 -6.28 14.13
CA GLY A 152 20.11 -5.78 15.37
C GLY A 152 18.96 -4.78 15.16
N PHE A 153 18.74 -4.30 13.94
CA PHE A 153 17.73 -3.29 13.61
C PHE A 153 16.73 -3.85 12.61
N PHE A 154 15.59 -4.30 13.11
CA PHE A 154 14.56 -4.91 12.29
C PHE A 154 13.16 -4.63 12.82
N PHE A 155 12.20 -4.76 11.92
CA PHE A 155 10.78 -4.65 12.22
C PHE A 155 10.07 -5.87 11.68
N ASN A 156 9.48 -6.65 12.57
CA ASN A 156 8.78 -7.86 12.19
C ASN A 156 7.42 -7.98 12.85
N GLY A 157 6.61 -8.88 12.35
CA GLY A 157 5.35 -9.23 12.98
C GLY A 157 4.32 -9.70 12.00
N GLU A 158 3.10 -9.81 12.51
CA GLU A 158 1.96 -10.34 11.79
C GLU A 158 0.78 -9.37 11.91
N CYS A 159 0.10 -9.14 10.79
CA CYS A 159 -1.21 -8.49 10.76
C CYS A 159 -2.25 -9.47 10.27
N VAL A 160 -3.37 -9.58 10.98
CA VAL A 160 -4.50 -10.45 10.64
C VAL A 160 -5.69 -9.60 10.25
N ALA A 161 -6.33 -9.93 9.12
CA ALA A 161 -7.58 -9.31 8.70
C ALA A 161 -8.72 -9.74 9.63
N THR A 162 -9.20 -8.81 10.45
CA THR A 162 -10.24 -9.07 11.47
C THR A 162 -11.64 -8.71 11.00
N GLN A 163 -11.75 -7.90 9.94
CA GLN A 163 -13.02 -7.48 9.33
C GLN A 163 -12.87 -7.44 7.81
N VAL A 164 -13.79 -8.08 7.09
CA VAL A 164 -13.75 -8.16 5.64
C VAL A 164 -15.14 -8.11 5.02
N ARG A 165 -15.22 -7.79 3.73
CA ARG A 165 -16.42 -7.91 2.89
C ARG A 165 -15.98 -8.42 1.52
N GLY A 166 -16.14 -9.72 1.28
CA GLY A 166 -15.55 -10.39 0.12
C GLY A 166 -14.02 -10.24 0.15
N PHE A 167 -13.46 -9.75 -0.96
CA PHE A 167 -12.03 -9.44 -1.10
C PHE A 167 -11.60 -8.11 -0.44
N LEU A 168 -12.53 -7.31 0.11
CA LEU A 168 -12.17 -6.06 0.79
C LEU A 168 -11.79 -6.31 2.24
N ILE A 169 -10.60 -5.86 2.63
CA ILE A 169 -10.20 -5.74 4.03
C ILE A 169 -10.81 -4.46 4.58
N LEU A 170 -11.64 -4.61 5.63
CA LEU A 170 -12.31 -3.51 6.34
C LEU A 170 -11.61 -3.16 7.66
N GLY A 171 -10.72 -4.03 8.13
CA GLY A 171 -9.87 -3.78 9.27
C GLY A 171 -8.94 -4.95 9.54
N HIS A 172 -7.81 -4.63 10.17
CA HIS A 172 -6.84 -5.62 10.64
C HIS A 172 -6.45 -5.37 12.09
N SER A 173 -5.73 -6.33 12.66
CA SER A 173 -5.02 -6.19 13.92
C SER A 173 -3.64 -6.79 13.76
N CYS A 174 -2.63 -6.12 14.30
CA CYS A 174 -1.22 -6.45 14.13
C CYS A 174 -0.52 -6.58 15.47
N LEU A 175 0.36 -7.58 15.56
CA LEU A 175 1.36 -7.70 16.61
C LEU A 175 2.73 -7.55 15.96
N LEU A 176 3.41 -6.45 16.29
CA LEU A 176 4.65 -6.02 15.64
C LEU A 176 5.73 -5.83 16.69
N ASN A 177 6.98 -6.16 16.34
CA ASN A 177 8.15 -5.83 17.14
C ASN A 177 9.04 -4.88 16.36
N LEU A 178 9.46 -3.80 17.02
CA LEU A 178 10.46 -2.87 16.53
C LEU A 178 11.74 -3.03 17.34
N CYS A 179 12.75 -3.68 16.77
CA CYS A 179 14.03 -3.91 17.40
C CYS A 179 15.05 -2.86 16.94
N LEU A 180 15.68 -2.20 17.91
CA LEU A 180 16.56 -1.05 17.70
C LEU A 180 17.91 -1.27 18.39
N GLY A 181 18.55 -2.41 18.10
CA GLY A 181 19.89 -2.74 18.55
C GLY A 181 19.95 -3.85 19.60
N GLY A 182 21.08 -3.90 20.32
CA GLY A 182 21.37 -4.96 21.29
C GLY A 182 21.38 -6.35 20.67
N GLY A 183 21.83 -6.50 19.42
CA GLY A 183 21.80 -7.77 18.70
C GLY A 183 20.40 -8.32 18.40
N GLY A 184 19.36 -7.47 18.47
CA GLY A 184 17.96 -7.87 18.31
C GLY A 184 17.22 -8.15 19.62
N TYR A 185 17.81 -7.82 20.77
CA TYR A 185 17.17 -8.00 22.09
C TYR A 185 16.51 -6.73 22.65
N ASN A 186 16.83 -5.57 22.10
CA ASN A 186 16.20 -4.30 22.48
C ASN A 186 15.02 -4.03 21.54
N CYS A 187 13.83 -4.49 21.90
CA CYS A 187 12.64 -4.40 21.05
C CYS A 187 11.46 -3.74 21.76
N LEU A 188 10.65 -3.02 21.00
CA LEU A 188 9.34 -2.51 21.40
C LEU A 188 8.27 -3.47 20.90
N ALA A 189 7.40 -3.93 21.79
CA ALA A 189 6.23 -4.72 21.46
C ALA A 189 5.05 -3.77 21.16
N ILE A 190 4.49 -3.88 19.97
CA ILE A 190 3.49 -2.96 19.44
C ILE A 190 2.24 -3.76 19.08
N TYR A 191 1.11 -3.33 19.62
CA TYR A 191 -0.20 -3.74 19.13
C TYR A 191 -0.75 -2.62 18.24
N ALA A 192 -0.97 -2.91 16.97
CA ALA A 192 -1.42 -1.93 15.99
C ALA A 192 -2.65 -2.40 15.23
N GLY A 193 -3.37 -1.47 14.64
CA GLY A 193 -4.47 -1.80 13.74
C GLY A 193 -5.53 -0.73 13.70
N SER A 194 -6.34 -0.79 12.65
CA SER A 194 -7.46 0.11 12.48
C SER A 194 -8.50 -0.48 11.55
N LYS A 195 -9.63 0.21 11.48
CA LYS A 195 -10.64 0.00 10.44
C LYS A 195 -10.29 0.87 9.25
N PHE A 196 -10.22 0.28 8.08
CA PHE A 196 -9.94 0.94 6.83
C PHE A 196 -10.46 0.08 5.67
N VAL A 197 -10.79 0.70 4.55
CA VAL A 197 -11.21 -0.03 3.35
C VAL A 197 -9.98 -0.18 2.44
N PHE A 198 -9.58 -1.42 2.18
CA PHE A 198 -8.46 -1.73 1.31
C PHE A 198 -8.77 -2.98 0.49
N ASN A 199 -8.46 -2.92 -0.80
CA ASN A 199 -8.55 -4.05 -1.70
C ASN A 199 -7.13 -4.50 -2.07
N PRO A 200 -6.64 -5.63 -1.52
CA PRO A 200 -5.32 -6.15 -1.88
C PRO A 200 -5.24 -6.61 -3.34
N LEU A 201 -6.38 -6.85 -4.00
CA LEU A 201 -6.47 -7.35 -5.37
C LEU A 201 -6.64 -6.26 -6.43
N GLU A 202 -6.85 -4.99 -6.05
CA GLU A 202 -6.96 -3.85 -6.99
C GLU A 202 -5.59 -3.36 -7.49
N GLN A 203 -4.54 -4.09 -7.19
CA GLN A 203 -3.21 -3.81 -7.67
C GLN A 203 -3.14 -4.32 -9.13
N VAL A 204 -2.76 -3.50 -10.11
CA VAL A 204 -2.67 -3.96 -11.51
C VAL A 204 -1.22 -4.32 -11.81
N LEU A 205 -0.97 -5.56 -12.26
CA LEU A 205 0.38 -6.10 -12.52
C LEU A 205 1.02 -5.43 -13.76
N PHE A 206 0.24 -5.29 -14.83
CA PHE A 206 0.62 -4.62 -16.07
C PHE A 206 -0.58 -3.84 -16.58
N SER A 207 -0.39 -2.57 -16.92
CA SER A 207 -1.36 -1.89 -17.79
C SER A 207 -0.79 -1.95 -19.22
N PRO A 208 -1.37 -2.77 -20.12
CA PRO A 208 -0.99 -2.82 -21.55
C PRO A 208 -1.24 -1.50 -22.29
N ASN A 209 -1.78 -0.52 -21.57
CA ASN A 209 -2.18 0.81 -21.96
C ASN A 209 -1.41 1.90 -21.19
N THR A 210 -0.39 1.59 -20.37
CA THR A 210 0.36 2.66 -19.68
C THR A 210 1.21 3.47 -20.66
N PHE A 211 1.65 2.87 -21.77
CA PHE A 211 2.58 3.48 -22.74
C PHE A 211 2.27 3.14 -24.20
N LYS A 212 1.02 2.79 -24.55
CA LYS A 212 0.64 2.59 -25.95
C LYS A 212 0.61 3.93 -26.68
N GLU A 213 1.60 4.16 -27.52
CA GLU A 213 1.67 5.29 -28.44
C GLU A 213 0.50 5.16 -29.45
N GLY A 214 -0.50 6.04 -29.35
CA GLY A 214 -1.60 6.11 -30.32
C GLY A 214 -3.02 6.14 -29.73
N ASP A 215 -3.21 5.80 -28.45
CA ASP A 215 -4.52 5.93 -27.80
C ASP A 215 -4.51 7.13 -26.85
N ILE A 216 -5.28 8.16 -27.21
CA ILE A 216 -5.37 9.45 -26.49
C ILE A 216 -6.11 9.31 -25.13
N LEU A 217 -6.33 8.07 -24.66
CA LEU A 217 -6.97 7.71 -23.40
C LEU A 217 -6.10 6.79 -22.51
N ASN A 218 -4.85 6.59 -22.88
CA ASN A 218 -3.86 5.79 -22.16
C ASN A 218 -3.09 6.66 -21.17
N ASN A 219 -3.70 6.89 -20.01
CA ASN A 219 -3.05 7.64 -18.95
C ASN A 219 -1.95 6.78 -18.32
N ALA A 220 -0.69 7.14 -18.57
CA ALA A 220 0.38 6.88 -17.61
C ALA A 220 -0.07 7.45 -16.25
N GLY A 221 -0.54 6.59 -15.35
CA GLY A 221 -1.12 6.95 -14.06
C GLY A 221 -2.65 6.75 -13.88
N SER A 222 -3.39 6.10 -14.79
CA SER A 222 -4.82 5.81 -14.55
C SER A 222 -5.07 4.77 -13.45
N ILE A 223 -4.19 3.78 -13.30
CA ILE A 223 -4.35 2.74 -12.29
C ILE A 223 -3.04 2.63 -11.53
N VAL A 224 -3.06 3.12 -10.30
CA VAL A 224 -1.94 3.03 -9.37
C VAL A 224 -2.36 2.05 -8.29
N PRO A 225 -1.63 0.93 -8.10
CA PRO A 225 -1.90 0.04 -6.99
C PRO A 225 -1.93 0.86 -5.69
N SER A 226 -3.07 0.81 -5.00
CA SER A 226 -3.28 1.64 -3.82
C SER A 226 -2.42 1.12 -2.66
N LEU A 227 -1.86 2.05 -1.88
CA LEU A 227 -1.18 1.71 -0.65
C LEU A 227 -2.21 1.46 0.45
N PRO A 228 -1.98 0.48 1.33
CA PRO A 228 -2.82 0.32 2.50
C PRO A 228 -2.79 1.62 3.33
N PRO A 229 -3.93 2.03 3.91
CA PRO A 229 -3.99 3.20 4.77
C PRO A 229 -3.04 3.07 5.96
N SER A 230 -2.53 4.22 6.44
CA SER A 230 -1.74 4.28 7.67
C SER A 230 -2.59 3.84 8.85
N TYR A 231 -2.00 3.04 9.75
CA TYR A 231 -2.69 2.53 10.92
C TYR A 231 -1.89 2.84 12.20
N PRO A 232 -2.58 3.28 13.27
CA PRO A 232 -1.96 3.55 14.55
C PRO A 232 -1.72 2.25 15.32
N GLY A 233 -0.81 2.34 16.29
CA GLY A 233 -0.57 1.33 17.29
C GLY A 233 -0.16 1.91 18.63
N THR A 234 -0.17 1.04 19.61
CA THR A 234 0.21 1.32 21.00
C THR A 234 1.35 0.40 21.38
N ILE A 235 2.35 0.97 22.04
CA ILE A 235 3.47 0.21 22.61
C ILE A 235 2.97 -0.38 23.92
N ILE A 236 2.90 -1.71 23.95
CA ILE A 236 2.39 -2.48 25.08
C ILE A 236 3.50 -3.00 26.00
N GLY A 237 4.75 -2.75 25.61
CA GLY A 237 5.92 -3.09 26.40
C GLY A 237 7.19 -3.08 25.54
N GLY A 238 8.28 -3.54 26.13
CA GLY A 238 9.53 -3.75 25.42
C GLY A 238 10.46 -4.67 26.17
N THR A 239 11.55 -5.04 25.51
CA THR A 239 12.58 -5.95 26.00
C THR A 239 13.92 -5.22 26.05
N GLY A 240 14.85 -5.74 26.86
CA GLY A 240 16.18 -5.16 27.02
C GLY A 240 16.12 -3.72 27.52
N LEU A 241 16.78 -2.80 26.81
CA LEU A 241 16.79 -1.37 27.14
C LEU A 241 15.41 -0.68 27.07
N PHE A 242 14.43 -1.32 26.43
CA PHE A 242 13.06 -0.80 26.32
C PHE A 242 12.08 -1.47 27.30
N ALA A 243 12.58 -2.16 28.32
CA ALA A 243 11.73 -2.70 29.38
C ALA A 243 10.89 -1.57 30.02
N GLY A 244 9.58 -1.77 30.08
CA GLY A 244 8.64 -0.75 30.58
C GLY A 244 8.33 0.40 29.61
N ALA A 245 8.73 0.27 28.34
CA ALA A 245 8.36 1.26 27.33
C ALA A 245 6.85 1.26 27.08
N VAL A 246 6.28 2.46 27.05
CA VAL A 246 4.89 2.75 26.74
C VAL A 246 4.87 3.94 25.79
N GLY A 247 3.87 3.98 24.91
CA GLY A 247 3.74 5.04 23.94
C GLY A 247 2.89 4.64 22.75
N TYR A 248 3.05 5.36 21.66
CA TYR A 248 2.25 5.20 20.44
C TYR A 248 3.14 5.12 19.21
N VAL A 249 2.63 4.42 18.21
CA VAL A 249 3.29 4.25 16.91
C VAL A 249 2.27 4.56 15.81
N ASP A 250 2.71 5.17 14.72
CA ASP A 250 1.94 5.29 13.49
C ASP A 250 2.71 4.64 12.35
N VAL A 251 2.11 3.64 11.72
CA VAL A 251 2.73 2.90 10.61
C VAL A 251 2.09 3.37 9.31
N THR A 252 2.91 3.92 8.42
CA THR A 252 2.48 4.42 7.11
C THR A 252 3.26 3.72 6.01
N THR A 253 2.56 2.96 5.16
CA THR A 253 3.18 2.39 3.95
C THR A 253 3.41 3.49 2.91
N ILE A 254 4.64 3.57 2.38
CA ILE A 254 5.05 4.56 1.37
C ILE A 254 5.20 3.91 -0.01
N THR A 255 5.68 2.68 -0.06
CA THR A 255 5.85 1.91 -1.30
C THR A 255 5.40 0.47 -1.07
N GLY A 256 4.94 -0.20 -2.12
CA GLY A 256 4.67 -1.64 -2.10
C GLY A 256 5.28 -2.35 -3.31
N SER A 257 5.28 -3.68 -3.25
CA SER A 257 5.68 -4.53 -4.36
C SER A 257 4.64 -4.55 -5.48
N THR A 258 4.99 -5.18 -6.60
CA THR A 258 4.04 -5.59 -7.65
C THR A 258 3.15 -6.73 -7.13
N LEU A 259 1.99 -6.97 -7.77
CA LEU A 259 0.99 -7.96 -7.35
C LEU A 259 1.53 -9.39 -7.18
N THR A 260 0.95 -10.17 -6.26
CA THR A 260 1.03 -11.63 -6.27
C THR A 260 0.28 -12.16 -7.51
N PRO A 261 0.76 -13.24 -8.15
CA PRO A 261 0.00 -13.99 -9.15
C PRO A 261 -1.47 -14.18 -8.78
N ALA A 262 -2.41 -13.83 -9.66
CA ALA A 262 -3.82 -14.15 -9.50
C ALA A 262 -4.36 -14.74 -10.81
N ARG A 263 -4.98 -15.92 -10.75
CA ARG A 263 -5.70 -16.51 -11.89
C ARG A 263 -7.12 -15.97 -11.91
N VAL A 264 -7.58 -15.57 -13.09
CA VAL A 264 -8.98 -15.23 -13.34
C VAL A 264 -9.54 -16.33 -14.23
N PHE A 265 -10.58 -17.02 -13.78
CA PHE A 265 -11.35 -17.94 -14.61
C PHE A 265 -12.52 -17.13 -15.18
N ASP A 266 -12.49 -16.85 -16.48
CA ASP A 266 -13.65 -16.30 -17.19
C ASP A 266 -14.14 -17.35 -18.19
N GLY A 267 -15.41 -17.74 -18.04
CA GLY A 267 -15.93 -19.04 -18.47
C GLY A 267 -16.01 -19.35 -19.97
N ASP A 268 -15.38 -18.56 -20.84
CA ASP A 268 -15.33 -18.83 -22.29
C ASP A 268 -13.98 -18.49 -22.95
N ASP A 269 -13.04 -17.87 -22.22
CA ASP A 269 -11.66 -17.66 -22.66
C ASP A 269 -10.78 -17.81 -21.42
N ASP A 270 -10.02 -18.91 -21.35
CA ASP A 270 -8.98 -19.11 -20.33
C ASP A 270 -7.89 -18.04 -20.53
N ALA A 271 -8.14 -16.81 -20.08
CA ALA A 271 -7.13 -15.79 -19.94
C ALA A 271 -6.29 -16.15 -18.71
N GLU A 272 -5.45 -17.17 -18.86
CA GLU A 272 -4.38 -17.45 -17.93
C GLU A 272 -3.44 -16.25 -17.96
N PHE A 273 -3.60 -15.32 -17.02
CA PHE A 273 -2.52 -14.44 -16.63
C PHE A 273 -1.52 -15.30 -15.85
N ASP A 274 -0.78 -16.12 -16.58
CA ASP A 274 0.33 -16.86 -16.01
C ASP A 274 1.29 -15.82 -15.46
N ALA A 275 1.43 -15.81 -14.15
CA ALA A 275 2.33 -14.89 -13.50
C ALA A 275 3.74 -15.49 -13.57
N ASP A 276 4.25 -15.60 -14.79
CA ASP A 276 5.65 -15.94 -15.06
C ASP A 276 6.63 -14.90 -14.49
N PHE A 277 6.12 -13.81 -13.92
CA PHE A 277 6.90 -12.72 -13.35
C PHE A 277 6.91 -12.78 -11.82
N PRO A 278 8.09 -12.92 -11.18
CA PRO A 278 8.19 -12.84 -9.73
C PRO A 278 7.75 -11.45 -9.25
N GLN A 279 7.12 -11.40 -8.07
CA GLN A 279 6.86 -10.12 -7.39
C GLN A 279 8.16 -9.32 -7.26
N ALA A 280 8.10 -8.07 -7.67
CA ALA A 280 9.24 -7.17 -7.71
C ALA A 280 8.99 -5.94 -6.84
N GLY A 281 10.08 -5.31 -6.40
CA GLY A 281 10.04 -4.12 -5.57
C GLY A 281 10.02 -4.41 -4.07
N TYR A 282 9.90 -3.34 -3.30
CA TYR A 282 10.04 -3.34 -1.86
C TYR A 282 8.84 -2.69 -1.19
N ILE A 283 8.45 -3.27 -0.06
CA ILE A 283 7.46 -2.65 0.83
C ILE A 283 8.23 -1.74 1.78
N THR A 284 8.00 -0.43 1.66
CA THR A 284 8.63 0.56 2.54
C THR A 284 7.57 1.13 3.46
N GLN A 285 7.82 1.07 4.77
CA GLN A 285 6.94 1.61 5.80
C GLN A 285 7.69 2.67 6.61
N LYS A 286 7.06 3.81 6.82
CA LYS A 286 7.50 4.79 7.81
C LYS A 286 6.83 4.50 9.14
N ILE A 287 7.64 4.43 10.18
CA ILE A 287 7.22 4.11 11.54
C ILE A 287 7.53 5.32 12.41
N ASP A 288 6.51 6.09 12.75
CA ASP A 288 6.65 7.24 13.65
C ASP A 288 6.36 6.79 15.09
N VAL A 289 7.36 6.87 15.95
CA VAL A 289 7.32 6.36 17.33
C VAL A 289 7.35 7.52 18.31
N VAL A 290 6.54 7.42 19.37
CA VAL A 290 6.54 8.31 20.54
C VAL A 290 6.55 7.46 21.81
N THR A 291 7.54 7.65 22.68
CA THR A 291 7.80 6.79 23.85
C THR A 291 8.20 7.58 25.10
N ASN A 292 8.06 6.94 26.27
CA ASN A 292 8.66 7.37 27.54
C ASN A 292 10.16 7.04 27.66
N VAL A 293 10.70 6.16 26.81
CA VAL A 293 12.11 5.72 26.82
C VAL A 293 12.86 6.32 25.62
N PRO A 294 14.14 6.71 25.75
CA PRO A 294 14.93 7.25 24.64
C PRO A 294 15.10 6.24 23.51
N LEU A 295 15.04 6.75 22.28
CA LEU A 295 15.10 5.96 21.05
C LEU A 295 16.47 6.15 20.35
N PRO A 296 17.21 5.07 20.01
CA PRO A 296 18.52 5.17 19.37
C PRO A 296 18.40 5.50 17.88
N VAL A 297 19.50 5.95 17.27
CA VAL A 297 19.55 6.25 15.83
C VAL A 297 19.66 4.93 15.10
N ALA A 298 18.93 4.77 14.00
CA ALA A 298 19.07 3.59 13.17
C ALA A 298 20.34 3.73 12.30
N PRO A 299 21.06 2.62 12.04
CA PRO A 299 22.26 2.63 11.22
C PRO A 299 21.98 2.76 9.72
#